data_AF-U7GDT9-F1
#
_entry.id   AF-U7GDT9-F1
#
_cell.length_a   1.000
_cell.length_b   1.000
_cell.length_c   1.000
_cell.angle_alpha   90.00
_cell.angle_beta   90.00
_cell.angle_gamma   90.00
#
_symmetry.space_group_name_H-M   'P 1'
#
loop_
_entity.id
_entity.type
_entity.pdbx_description
1 polymer ?
#
loop_
_entity_poly.entity_id
_entity_poly.type
_entity_poly.pdbx_seq_one_letter_code
_entity_poly.pdbx_strand_id
1 'polypeptide(L)' 'MPFQSRISIKTHTLSKNQKPRMHKKPHLPEKTCPVCQRPFTWRKKWAKDWDNVRYCSERCRRARSTQP' A
#
# COMPACT_ATOMS: atom_id res chain seq x y z
N MET A 1 43.49 -7.86 44.05
CA MET A 1 42.87 -9.17 43.76
C MET A 1 41.71 -9.29 44.74
N PRO A 2 40.42 -9.24 44.34
CA PRO A 2 39.74 -9.91 43.21
C PRO A 2 39.23 -8.89 42.16
N PHE A 3 39.36 -9.05 40.84
CA PHE A 3 39.12 -10.19 39.95
C PHE A 3 37.66 -10.64 39.88
N GLN A 4 36.75 -9.77 39.43
CA GLN A 4 35.54 -10.20 38.72
C GLN A 4 35.24 -9.26 37.55
N SER A 5 35.80 -9.66 36.41
CA SER A 5 35.33 -9.37 35.07
C SER A 5 33.85 -9.67 34.93
N ARG A 6 33.07 -8.79 34.29
CA ARG A 6 32.18 -9.22 33.21
C ARG A 6 31.76 -8.08 32.31
N ILE A 7 32.24 -8.20 31.09
CA ILE A 7 31.75 -7.62 29.84
C ILE A 7 30.20 -7.59 29.86
N SER A 8 29.60 -6.40 29.85
CA SER A 8 28.20 -6.22 29.49
C SER A 8 28.16 -5.66 28.07
N ILE A 9 28.24 -6.58 27.12
CA ILE A 9 27.79 -6.43 25.74
C ILE A 9 26.37 -5.84 25.78
N LYS A 10 26.23 -4.53 25.58
CA LYS A 10 24.94 -3.93 25.24
C LYS A 10 24.61 -4.28 23.79
N THR A 11 24.17 -5.52 23.58
CA THR A 11 23.51 -5.96 22.35
C THR A 11 22.08 -5.44 22.34
N HIS A 12 21.87 -4.20 21.91
CA HIS A 12 20.58 -3.75 21.37
C HIS A 12 20.90 -2.92 20.13
N THR A 13 21.06 -3.59 18.99
CA THR A 13 20.01 -3.87 17.99
C THR A 13 19.75 -2.66 17.09
N LEU A 14 19.75 -2.97 15.78
CA LEU A 14 19.43 -2.11 14.64
C LEU A 14 18.36 -1.05 14.95
N SER A 15 18.48 0.07 14.24
CA SER A 15 17.46 0.50 13.26
C SER A 15 17.27 2.02 13.30
N LYS A 16 17.56 2.66 12.17
CA LYS A 16 16.69 3.66 11.51
C LYS A 16 17.45 4.24 10.31
N ASN A 17 17.41 3.51 9.19
CA ASN A 17 17.70 4.10 7.89
C ASN A 17 16.45 4.87 7.44
N GLN A 18 16.26 6.08 7.98
CA GLN A 18 15.20 6.99 7.56
C GLN A 18 15.66 7.75 6.33
N LYS A 19 15.20 7.31 5.15
CA LYS A 19 15.29 8.09 3.93
C LYS A 19 13.88 8.56 3.56
N PRO A 20 13.46 9.78 3.95
CA PRO A 20 12.17 10.32 3.51
C PRO A 20 12.26 10.60 2.01
N ARG A 21 11.70 9.71 1.20
CA ARG A 21 11.51 9.94 -0.25
C ARG A 21 10.33 10.90 -0.40
N MET A 22 10.58 12.19 -0.18
CA MET A 22 9.65 13.27 -0.55
C MET A 22 9.60 13.41 -2.07
N HIS A 23 9.06 12.41 -2.73
CA HIS A 23 8.36 12.65 -3.99
C HIS A 23 6.91 12.75 -3.55
N LYS A 24 6.39 13.98 -3.41
CA LYS A 24 4.94 14.21 -3.34
C LYS A 24 4.39 13.72 -4.68
N LYS A 25 4.11 12.42 -4.79
CA LYS A 25 3.39 11.91 -5.95
C LYS A 25 2.07 12.68 -5.97
N PRO A 26 1.64 13.19 -7.14
CA PRO A 26 0.31 13.77 -7.24
C PRO A 26 -0.67 12.74 -6.66
N HIS A 27 -1.53 13.18 -5.73
CA HIS A 27 -2.58 12.35 -5.19
C HIS A 27 -3.53 12.05 -6.35
N LEU A 28 -3.24 10.99 -7.10
CA LEU A 28 -4.16 10.49 -8.11
C LEU A 28 -5.42 10.07 -7.36
N PRO A 29 -6.60 10.32 -7.93
CA PRO A 29 -7.83 9.87 -7.31
C PRO A 29 -7.79 8.34 -7.23
N GLU A 30 -7.95 7.83 -6.01
CA GLU A 30 -8.10 6.41 -5.71
C GLU A 30 -9.58 6.12 -5.47
N LYS A 31 -10.03 4.98 -5.98
CA LYS A 31 -11.40 4.49 -5.76
C LYS A 31 -11.34 3.08 -5.17
N THR A 32 -12.32 2.72 -4.36
CA THR A 32 -12.45 1.36 -3.80
C THR A 32 -13.37 0.53 -4.67
N CYS A 33 -12.92 -0.67 -5.07
CA CYS A 33 -13.77 -1.58 -5.83
C CYS A 33 -14.80 -2.26 -4.90
N PRO A 34 -16.12 -2.16 -5.17
CA PRO A 34 -17.14 -2.71 -4.27
C PRO A 34 -17.23 -4.24 -4.29
N VAL A 35 -16.51 -4.91 -5.21
CA VAL A 35 -16.55 -6.38 -5.36
C VAL A 35 -15.37 -7.05 -4.66
N CYS A 36 -14.17 -6.48 -4.76
CA CYS A 36 -12.96 -7.05 -4.15
C CYS A 36 -12.40 -6.19 -3.01
N GLN A 37 -13.03 -5.04 -2.71
CA GLN A 37 -12.63 -4.08 -1.66
C GLN A 37 -11.18 -3.60 -1.74
N ARG A 38 -10.56 -3.72 -2.91
CA ARG A 38 -9.18 -3.28 -3.15
C ARG A 38 -9.19 -1.83 -3.65
N PRO A 39 -8.37 -0.95 -3.07
CA PRO A 39 -8.16 0.38 -3.61
C PRO A 39 -7.47 0.28 -4.97
N PHE A 40 -7.90 1.09 -5.92
CA PHE A 40 -7.28 1.18 -7.22
C PHE A 40 -7.09 2.64 -7.62
N THR A 41 -5.92 2.94 -8.17
CA THR A 41 -5.54 4.28 -8.63
C THR A 41 -6.05 4.55 -10.03
N TRP A 42 -6.25 5.84 -10.34
CA TRP A 42 -6.53 6.29 -11.70
C TRP A 42 -5.53 5.72 -12.72
N ARG A 43 -6.04 5.33 -13.89
CA ARG A 43 -5.25 4.78 -15.00
C ARG A 43 -5.56 5.57 -16.27
N LYS A 44 -4.56 5.75 -17.14
CA LYS A 44 -4.69 6.46 -18.42
C LYS A 44 -5.83 5.92 -19.30
N LYS A 45 -6.12 4.62 -19.24
CA LYS A 45 -7.25 3.97 -19.94
C LYS A 45 -8.64 4.49 -19.54
N TRP A 46 -8.74 5.17 -18.39
CA TRP A 46 -9.99 5.67 -17.81
C TRP A 46 -10.11 7.19 -17.90
N ALA A 47 -9.24 7.86 -18.65
CA ALA A 47 -9.25 9.32 -18.75
C ALA A 47 -10.59 9.90 -19.22
N LYS A 48 -11.36 9.17 -20.05
CA LYS A 48 -12.66 9.63 -20.60
C LYS A 48 -13.86 9.30 -19.70
N ASP A 49 -13.80 8.21 -18.94
CA ASP A 49 -14.97 7.63 -18.26
C ASP A 49 -14.75 7.43 -16.76
N TRP A 50 -13.80 8.15 -16.15
CA TRP A 50 -13.40 7.93 -14.76
C TRP A 50 -14.58 7.99 -13.79
N ASP A 51 -15.54 8.88 -13.99
CA ASP A 51 -16.75 8.99 -13.16
C ASP A 51 -17.63 7.74 -13.19
N ASN A 52 -17.67 7.05 -14.34
CA ASN A 52 -18.42 5.81 -14.52
C ASN A 52 -17.64 4.58 -14.01
N VAL A 53 -16.30 4.65 -13.92
CA VAL A 53 -15.46 3.55 -13.45
C VAL A 53 -15.61 3.35 -11.94
N ARG A 54 -16.31 2.28 -11.56
CA ARG A 54 -16.52 1.82 -10.18
C ARG A 54 -15.77 0.53 -9.84
N TYR A 55 -15.31 -0.22 -10.84
CA TYR A 55 -14.71 -1.56 -10.66
C TYR A 55 -13.25 -1.56 -11.08
N CYS A 56 -12.40 -2.26 -10.33
CA CYS A 56 -10.96 -2.33 -10.61
C CYS A 56 -10.62 -3.12 -11.89
N SER A 57 -11.52 -3.98 -12.35
CA SER A 57 -11.34 -4.88 -13.50
C SER A 57 -12.69 -5.30 -14.10
N GLU A 58 -12.65 -5.76 -15.35
CA GLU A 58 -13.81 -6.33 -16.06
C GLU A 58 -14.37 -7.55 -15.34
N ARG A 59 -13.50 -8.37 -14.75
CA ARG A 59 -13.89 -9.52 -13.92
C ARG A 59 -14.78 -9.08 -12.76
N CYS A 60 -14.42 -8.01 -12.05
CA CYS A 60 -15.24 -7.49 -10.95
C CYS A 60 -16.58 -6.93 -11.45
N ARG A 61 -16.62 -6.29 -12.62
CA ARG A 61 -17.88 -5.80 -13.21
C ARG A 61 -18.86 -6.96 -13.46
N ARG A 62 -18.39 -8.05 -14.07
CA ARG A 62 -19.20 -9.26 -14.35
C ARG A 62 -19.52 -10.06 -13.09
N ALA A 63 -18.62 -10.09 -12.12
CA ALA A 63 -18.85 -10.79 -10.86
C ALA A 63 -19.99 -10.16 -10.03
N ARG A 64 -20.38 -8.89 -10.27
CA ARG A 64 -21.58 -8.32 -9.63
C ARG A 64 -22.87 -8.94 -10.16
N SER A 65 -22.95 -9.22 -11.46
CA SER A 65 -24.11 -9.89 -12.07
C SER A 65 -24.16 -11.40 -11.82
N THR A 66 -23.05 -11.97 -11.35
CA THR A 66 -22.89 -13.41 -11.08
C THR A 66 -22.58 -13.67 -9.61
N GLN A 67 -22.97 -12.75 -8.70
CA GLN A 67 -23.11 -13.19 -7.32
C GLN A 67 -24.27 -14.23 -7.31
N PRO A 68 -24.09 -15.42 -6.72
CA PRO A 68 -25.22 -16.29 -6.38
C PRO A 68 -26.17 -15.60 -5.40
#